data_AF-A0A842QUD9-F1
#
_entry.id   AF-A0A842QUD9-F1
#
_cell.length_a   1.000
_cell.length_b   1.000
_cell.length_c   1.000
_cell.angle_alpha   90.00
_cell.angle_beta   90.00
_cell.angle_gamma   90.00
#
_symmetry.space_group_name_H-M   'P 1'
#
loop_
_entity.id
_entity.type
_entity.pdbx_description
1 polymer ?
#
loop_
_entity_poly.entity_id
_entity_poly.type
_entity_poly.pdbx_seq_one_letter_code
_entity_poly.pdbx_strand_id
1 'polypeptide(L)'
;MNIWSWMSNLVATYGYAGAFMISIFGNFTVFFPVPFVITIYAFGATLNPILLGLASGIGSTIGEFSAYMIGRGGRRVIDERYGDKLETAKRLIQN
;
A
#
# COMPACT_ATOMS: atom_id res chain seq x y z
N MET A 1 4.76 20.73 4.90
CA MET A 1 3.49 20.20 4.36
C MET A 1 3.29 18.81 4.93
N ASN A 2 2.13 18.54 5.54
CA ASN A 2 1.85 17.24 6.15
C ASN A 2 1.32 16.26 5.09
N ILE A 3 1.57 14.95 5.26
CA ILE A 3 1.18 13.91 4.28
C ILE A 3 -0.30 13.99 3.90
N TRP A 4 -1.16 14.22 4.89
CA TRP A 4 -2.60 14.40 4.71
C TRP A 4 -2.97 15.55 3.80
N SER A 5 -2.32 16.71 4.00
CA SER A 5 -2.57 17.89 3.16
C SER A 5 -2.16 17.60 1.72
N TRP A 6 -1.06 16.87 1.50
CA TRP A 6 -0.63 16.49 0.16
C TRP A 6 -1.65 15.56 -0.53
N MET A 7 -2.12 14.53 0.18
CA MET A 7 -3.10 13.58 -0.37
C MET A 7 -4.43 14.24 -0.68
N SER A 8 -4.94 15.08 0.24
CA SER A 8 -6.17 15.81 0.03
C SER A 8 -6.08 16.78 -1.15
N ASN A 9 -4.95 17.48 -1.32
CA ASN A 9 -4.75 18.34 -2.49
C ASN A 9 -4.73 17.54 -3.80
N LEU A 10 -4.16 16.34 -3.78
CA LEU A 10 -4.09 15.47 -4.96
C LEU A 10 -5.50 15.00 -5.37
N VAL A 11 -6.33 14.56 -4.43
CA VAL A 11 -7.73 14.18 -4.72
C VAL A 11 -8.57 15.42 -5.07
N ALA A 12 -8.35 16.57 -4.44
CA ALA A 12 -9.07 17.80 -4.76
C ALA A 12 -8.76 18.29 -6.19
N THR A 13 -7.53 18.12 -6.66
CA THR A 13 -7.10 18.58 -7.99
C THR A 13 -7.48 17.59 -9.09
N TYR A 14 -7.36 16.28 -8.82
CA TYR A 14 -7.48 15.23 -9.84
C TYR A 14 -8.71 14.30 -9.64
N GLY A 15 -9.53 14.52 -8.61
CA GLY A 15 -10.74 13.75 -8.33
C GLY A 15 -10.47 12.25 -8.19
N TYR A 16 -11.23 11.44 -8.93
CA TYR A 16 -11.11 9.98 -8.94
C TYR A 16 -9.72 9.49 -9.35
N ALA A 17 -9.03 10.17 -10.27
CA ALA A 17 -7.68 9.82 -10.66
C ALA A 17 -6.69 10.07 -9.51
N GLY A 18 -6.94 11.11 -8.72
CA GLY A 18 -6.18 11.36 -7.51
C GLY A 18 -6.39 10.28 -6.46
N ALA A 19 -7.63 9.86 -6.24
CA ALA A 19 -7.99 8.75 -5.34
C ALA A 19 -7.33 7.42 -5.75
N PHE A 20 -7.32 7.12 -7.06
CA PHE A 20 -6.64 5.96 -7.63
C PHE A 20 -5.12 6.00 -7.40
N MET A 21 -4.47 7.15 -7.62
CA MET A 21 -3.03 7.29 -7.40
C MET A 21 -2.66 7.12 -5.93
N ILE A 22 -3.37 7.79 -5.01
CA ILE A 22 -3.08 7.66 -3.58
C ILE A 22 -3.34 6.23 -3.07
N SER A 23 -4.31 5.49 -3.64
CA SER A 23 -4.59 4.12 -3.23
C SER A 23 -3.52 3.13 -3.72
N ILE A 24 -2.96 3.32 -4.92
CA ILE A 24 -1.79 2.55 -5.37
C ILE A 24 -0.63 2.72 -4.39
N PHE A 25 -0.21 3.96 -4.15
CA PHE A 25 0.97 4.19 -3.31
C PHE A 25 0.72 3.90 -1.83
N GLY A 26 -0.51 4.13 -1.35
CA GLY A 26 -0.91 3.81 0.01
C GLY A 26 -0.91 2.31 0.31
N ASN A 27 -1.31 1.47 -0.65
CA ASN A 27 -1.21 0.01 -0.52
C ASN A 27 0.17 -0.55 -0.86
N PHE A 28 0.96 0.17 -1.66
CA PHE A 28 2.31 -0.26 -2.03
C PHE A 28 3.31 -0.19 -0.87
N THR A 29 3.07 0.66 0.13
CA THR A 29 3.97 0.85 1.27
C THR A 29 4.04 -0.39 2.18
N VAL A 30 4.90 -1.34 1.82
CA VAL A 30 5.20 -2.56 2.61
C VAL A 30 5.69 -2.25 4.03
N PHE A 31 6.32 -1.08 4.24
CA PHE A 31 7.03 -0.75 5.47
C PHE A 31 6.38 0.33 6.34
N PHE A 32 5.52 1.18 5.78
CA PHE A 32 4.93 2.32 6.50
C PHE A 32 3.41 2.34 6.34
N PRO A 33 2.64 2.29 7.43
CA PRO A 33 1.19 2.41 7.34
C PRO A 33 0.82 3.85 6.96
N VAL A 34 0.48 4.07 5.70
CA VAL A 34 -0.04 5.36 5.22
C VAL A 34 -1.57 5.35 5.38
N PRO A 35 -2.17 6.26 6.19
CA PRO A 35 -3.60 6.26 6.47
C PRO A 35 -4.44 6.86 5.32
N PHE A 36 -4.26 6.37 4.09
CA PHE A 36 -4.89 6.93 2.89
C PHE A 36 -6.41 6.74 2.85
N VAL A 37 -6.91 5.69 3.48
CA VAL A 37 -8.33 5.32 3.52
C VAL A 37 -9.19 6.46 4.07
N ILE A 38 -8.70 7.18 5.09
CA ILE A 38 -9.47 8.27 5.68
C ILE A 38 -9.56 9.46 4.73
N THR A 39 -8.53 9.72 3.91
CA THR A 39 -8.60 10.73 2.85
C THR A 39 -9.69 10.34 1.84
N ILE A 40 -9.70 9.10 1.37
CA ILE A 40 -10.72 8.61 0.42
C ILE A 40 -12.12 8.70 1.03
N TYR A 41 -12.29 8.29 2.29
CA TYR A 41 -13.57 8.38 3.00
C TYR A 41 -14.10 9.81 3.04
N ALA A 42 -13.25 10.79 3.37
CA ALA A 42 -13.63 12.20 3.42
C ALA A 42 -14.13 12.72 2.05
N PHE A 43 -13.50 12.30 0.95
CA PHE A 43 -13.93 12.67 -0.40
C PHE A 43 -15.17 11.91 -0.89
N GLY A 44 -15.63 10.87 -0.17
CA GLY A 44 -16.92 10.23 -0.44
C GLY A 44 -18.12 11.14 -0.20
N ALA A 45 -17.95 12.23 0.56
CA ALA A 45 -18.99 13.24 0.75
C ALA A 45 -19.13 14.21 -0.45
N THR A 46 -18.12 14.32 -1.31
CA THR A 46 -18.08 15.27 -2.43
C THR A 46 -18.08 14.59 -3.80
N LEU A 47 -17.50 13.40 -3.91
CA LEU A 47 -17.48 12.58 -5.12
C LEU A 47 -18.51 11.46 -5.04
N ASN A 48 -18.87 10.87 -6.19
CA ASN A 48 -19.74 9.69 -6.19
C ASN A 48 -19.03 8.52 -5.49
N PRO A 49 -19.58 7.98 -4.39
CA PRO A 49 -18.89 6.98 -3.57
C PRO A 49 -18.67 5.65 -4.30
N ILE A 50 -19.52 5.30 -5.27
CA ILE A 50 -19.37 4.06 -6.05
C ILE A 50 -18.16 4.19 -6.97
N LEU A 51 -18.06 5.28 -7.73
CA LEU A 51 -16.91 5.53 -8.62
C LEU A 51 -15.62 5.72 -7.83
N LEU A 52 -15.70 6.42 -6.69
CA LEU A 52 -14.57 6.60 -5.80
C LEU A 52 -14.07 5.26 -5.24
N GLY A 53 -14.99 4.40 -4.78
CA GLY A 53 -14.68 3.06 -4.31
C GLY A 53 -14.06 2.19 -5.40
N LEU A 54 -14.59 2.23 -6.62
CA LEU A 54 -14.03 1.49 -7.76
C LEU A 54 -12.63 1.95 -8.12
N ALA A 55 -12.43 3.27 -8.29
CA ALA A 55 -11.12 3.84 -8.60
C ALA A 55 -10.11 3.48 -7.51
N SER A 56 -10.48 3.70 -6.25
CA SER A 56 -9.63 3.39 -5.11
C SER A 56 -9.30 1.90 -5.03
N GLY A 57 -10.31 1.03 -5.19
CA GLY A 57 -10.16 -0.42 -5.13
C GLY A 57 -9.23 -0.98 -6.19
N ILE A 58 -9.36 -0.54 -7.44
CA ILE A 58 -8.44 -0.95 -8.52
C ILE A 58 -7.01 -0.51 -8.20
N GLY A 59 -6.83 0.73 -7.74
CA GLY A 59 -5.50 1.21 -7.35
C GLY A 59 -4.91 0.42 -6.18
N SER A 60 -5.72 0.12 -5.16
CA SER A 60 -5.33 -0.73 -4.02
C SER A 60 -4.89 -2.12 -4.46
N THR A 61 -5.64 -2.76 -5.37
CA THR A 61 -5.27 -4.07 -5.92
C THR A 61 -3.92 -4.03 -6.62
N ILE A 62 -3.65 -2.99 -7.43
CA ILE A 62 -2.36 -2.81 -8.11
C ILE A 62 -1.22 -2.60 -7.11
N GLY A 63 -1.43 -1.72 -6.12
CA GLY A 63 -0.44 -1.44 -5.08
C GLY A 63 -0.08 -2.68 -4.28
N GLU A 64 -1.09 -3.46 -3.89
CA GLU A 64 -0.91 -4.66 -3.07
C GLU A 64 -0.29 -5.82 -3.87
N PHE A 65 -0.68 -5.99 -5.13
CA PHE A 65 -0.04 -6.98 -6.00
C PHE A 65 1.45 -6.66 -6.21
N SER A 66 1.78 -5.38 -6.38
CA SER A 66 3.17 -4.91 -6.51
C SER A 66 3.96 -5.15 -5.23
N ALA A 67 3.40 -4.78 -4.07
CA ALA A 67 3.97 -5.04 -2.75
C ALA A 67 4.22 -6.54 -2.53
N TYR A 68 3.25 -7.38 -2.91
CA TYR A 68 3.36 -8.84 -2.81
C TYR A 68 4.48 -9.41 -3.68
N MET A 69 4.59 -8.97 -4.94
CA MET A 69 5.65 -9.39 -5.85
C MET A 69 7.03 -9.03 -5.30
N ILE A 70 7.19 -7.81 -4.78
CA ILE A 70 8.45 -7.36 -4.16
C ILE A 70 8.75 -8.17 -2.91
N GLY A 71 7.78 -8.38 -2.02
CA GLY A 71 7.96 -9.17 -0.79
C GLY A 71 8.34 -10.62 -1.09
N ARG A 72 7.66 -11.25 -2.06
CA ARG A 72 7.97 -12.61 -2.51
C ARG A 72 9.34 -12.70 -3.18
N GLY A 73 9.70 -11.74 -4.01
CA GLY A 73 11.01 -11.67 -4.66
C GLY A 73 12.13 -11.48 -3.64
N GLY A 74 11.95 -10.56 -2.69
CA GLY A 74 12.89 -10.30 -1.61
C GLY A 74 13.14 -11.53 -0.73
N ARG A 75 12.10 -12.31 -0.44
CA ARG A 75 12.24 -13.56 0.32
C ARG A 75 13.23 -14.54 -0.35
N ARG A 76 13.15 -14.72 -1.68
CA ARG A 76 14.09 -15.62 -2.39
C ARG A 76 15.54 -15.16 -2.26
N VAL A 77 15.78 -13.85 -2.40
CA VAL A 77 17.13 -13.27 -2.25
C VAL A 77 17.66 -13.42 -0.83
N ILE A 78 16.78 -13.25 0.17
CA ILE A 78 17.14 -13.44 1.58
C ILE A 78 17.44 -14.92 1.87
N ASP A 79 16.60 -15.84 1.38
CA ASP A 79 16.80 -17.29 1.57
C ASP A 79 18.12 -17.75 0.93
N GLU A 80 18.48 -17.26 -0.26
CA GLU A 80 19.77 -17.58 -0.90
C GLU A 80 21.00 -17.06 -0.13
N ARG A 81 20.93 -15.87 0.48
CA ARG A 81 22.08 -15.30 1.22
C ARG A 81 22.16 -15.72 2.69
N TYR A 82 21.02 -15.96 3.33
CA TYR A 82 20.91 -16.09 4.78
C TYR A 82 20.11 -17.32 5.23
N GLY A 83 19.76 -18.23 4.31
CA GLY A 83 18.95 -19.42 4.60
C GLY A 83 19.46 -20.25 5.79
N ASP A 84 20.76 -20.58 5.81
CA ASP A 84 21.35 -21.38 6.89
C ASP A 84 21.29 -20.68 8.26
N LYS A 85 21.46 -19.35 8.27
CA LYS A 85 21.37 -18.54 9.50
C LYS A 85 19.92 -18.44 9.99
N LEU A 86 18.97 -18.33 9.07
CA LEU A 86 17.54 -18.35 9.36
C LEU A 86 17.10 -19.70 9.92
N GLU A 87 17.59 -20.81 9.36
CA GLU A 87 17.28 -22.15 9.85
C GLU A 87 17.84 -22.38 11.26
N THR A 88 19.08 -21.94 11.51
CA THR A 88 19.70 -22.02 12.84
C THR A 88 18.91 -21.21 13.88
N ALA A 89 18.53 -19.97 13.54
CA ALA A 89 17.71 -19.14 14.42
C ALA A 89 16.33 -19.77 14.69
N LYS A 90 15.71 -20.37 13.67
CA LYS A 90 14.41 -21.05 13.80
C LYS A 90 14.49 -22.26 14.74
N ARG A 91 15.55 -23.05 14.65
CA ARG A 91 15.81 -24.19 15.55
C ARG A 91 16.03 -23.75 17.00
N LEU A 92 16.61 -22.58 17.25
CA LEU A 92 16.81 -22.04 18.60
C LEU A 92 15.51 -21.56 19.27
N ILE A 93 14.53 -21.09 18.50
CA ILE A 93 13.24 -20.61 19.02
C ILE A 93 12.24 -21.77 19.21
N GLN A 94 12.38 -22.85 18.45
CA GLN A 94 11.46 -24.00 18.47
C GLN A 94 11.92 -25.15 19.39
N ASN A 95 13.06 -25.00 20.09
CA ASN A 95 13.53 -25.90 21.14
C ASN A 95 13.12 -25.37 22.52
#